data_AF-A0A429MIF0-F1
#
_entry.id   AF-A0A429MIF0-F1
#
_cell.length_a   1.000
_cell.length_b   1.000
_cell.length_c   1.000
_cell.angle_alpha   90.00
_cell.angle_beta   90.00
_cell.angle_gamma   90.00
#
_symmetry.space_group_name_H-M   'P 1'
#
loop_
_entity.id
_entity.type
_entity.pdbx_description
1 polymer ?
#
loop_
_entity_poly.entity_id
_entity_poly.type
_entity_poly.pdbx_seq_one_letter_code
_entity_poly.pdbx_strand_id
1 'polypeptide(L)'
;NKQSIVLDLKDAASIDLIKDKISEFDVVIEQFRPDVMRRLGLDYATLAEINPRLIYCSITGYGQTGSYKDRAGHDINYLALAGIAGYSGRQDSGPPPLGIQVADIAGGSLHAVIAILAAVVERSRSGIGQYIDISMTDCVASLNSMAASATLAAQVEQAPEQGMLNGGIFYDYYMTQDGRYLSIGSLEPQFMAGLSAALDLPVLLQKG
;
A
#
# COMPACT_ATOMS: atom_id res chain seq x y z
N ASN A 1 -10.42 -19.07 -9.79
CA ASN A 1 -11.16 -19.59 -8.61
C ASN A 1 -12.28 -18.66 -8.09
N LYS A 2 -12.82 -17.71 -8.89
CA LYS A 2 -13.98 -16.91 -8.48
C LYS A 2 -15.26 -17.48 -9.11
N GLN A 3 -16.35 -17.50 -8.37
CA GLN A 3 -17.70 -17.61 -8.90
C GLN A 3 -18.27 -16.19 -9.05
N SER A 4 -19.12 -15.96 -10.04
CA SER A 4 -19.64 -14.62 -10.35
C SER A 4 -21.15 -14.67 -10.53
N ILE A 5 -21.81 -13.64 -10.01
CA ILE A 5 -23.20 -13.30 -10.24
C ILE A 5 -23.26 -11.79 -10.54
N VAL A 6 -24.21 -11.37 -11.38
CA VAL A 6 -24.45 -9.96 -11.68
C VAL A 6 -25.71 -9.54 -10.94
N LEU A 7 -25.61 -8.47 -10.16
CA LEU A 7 -26.70 -7.87 -9.39
C LEU A 7 -26.72 -6.36 -9.65
N ASP A 8 -27.91 -5.79 -9.82
CA ASP A 8 -28.08 -4.34 -9.85
C ASP A 8 -28.33 -3.84 -8.43
N LEU A 9 -27.34 -3.18 -7.82
CA LEU A 9 -27.47 -2.66 -6.46
C LEU A 9 -28.48 -1.49 -6.35
N LYS A 10 -29.09 -1.04 -7.44
CA LYS A 10 -30.22 -0.10 -7.42
C LYS A 10 -31.57 -0.81 -7.31
N ASP A 11 -31.62 -2.12 -7.58
CA ASP A 11 -32.82 -2.93 -7.43
C ASP A 11 -32.91 -3.47 -6.00
N ALA A 12 -34.03 -3.17 -5.32
CA ALA A 12 -34.29 -3.64 -3.97
C ALA A 12 -34.23 -5.17 -3.86
N ALA A 13 -34.69 -5.90 -4.89
CA ALA A 13 -34.64 -7.37 -4.88
C ALA A 13 -33.20 -7.92 -4.86
N SER A 14 -32.26 -7.21 -5.50
CA SER A 14 -30.84 -7.55 -5.46
C SER A 14 -30.22 -7.28 -4.07
N ILE A 15 -30.63 -6.19 -3.43
CA ILE A 15 -30.20 -5.86 -2.05
C ILE A 15 -30.73 -6.91 -1.07
N ASP A 16 -32.00 -7.29 -1.18
CA ASP A 16 -32.62 -8.31 -0.32
C ASP A 16 -31.95 -9.67 -0.52
N LEU A 17 -31.65 -10.06 -1.76
CA LEU A 17 -30.89 -11.28 -2.04
C LEU A 17 -29.50 -11.30 -1.37
N ILE A 18 -28.79 -10.17 -1.34
CA ILE A 18 -27.50 -10.08 -0.65
C ILE A 18 -27.69 -10.25 0.86
N LYS A 19 -28.68 -9.58 1.44
CA LYS A 19 -29.01 -9.66 2.88
C LYS A 19 -29.42 -11.07 3.29
N ASP A 20 -30.22 -11.75 2.49
CA ASP A 20 -30.66 -13.13 2.75
C ASP A 20 -29.49 -14.11 2.77
N LYS A 21 -28.43 -13.83 1.99
CA LYS A 21 -27.28 -14.72 1.86
C LYS A 21 -26.11 -14.35 2.75
N ILE A 22 -26.11 -13.18 3.40
CA ILE A 22 -24.92 -12.66 4.10
C ILE A 22 -24.49 -13.54 5.27
N SER A 23 -25.40 -14.31 5.87
CA SER A 23 -25.08 -15.29 6.92
C SER A 23 -24.29 -16.49 6.41
N GLU A 24 -24.28 -16.75 5.11
CA GLU A 24 -23.50 -17.83 4.47
C GLU A 24 -22.03 -17.41 4.23
N PHE A 25 -21.70 -16.11 4.36
CA PHE A 25 -20.38 -15.56 4.05
C PHE A 25 -19.63 -15.09 5.30
N ASP A 26 -18.33 -15.38 5.32
CA ASP A 26 -17.45 -14.95 6.41
C ASP A 26 -16.92 -13.52 6.26
N VAL A 27 -16.72 -13.08 5.01
CA VAL A 27 -16.02 -11.84 4.68
C VAL A 27 -16.73 -11.12 3.54
N VAL A 28 -16.97 -9.82 3.70
CA VAL A 28 -17.30 -8.89 2.61
C VAL A 28 -16.10 -8.00 2.35
N ILE A 29 -15.78 -7.80 1.06
CA ILE A 29 -14.76 -6.85 0.61
C ILE A 29 -15.41 -5.89 -0.38
N GLU A 30 -15.22 -4.60 -0.19
CA GLU A 30 -15.74 -3.56 -1.07
C GLU A 30 -14.73 -2.41 -1.25
N GLN A 31 -14.87 -1.69 -2.38
CA GLN A 31 -13.99 -0.57 -2.76
C GLN A 31 -14.77 0.62 -3.29
N PHE A 32 -16.02 0.78 -2.88
CA PHE A 32 -16.79 1.97 -3.23
C PHE A 32 -16.27 3.18 -2.44
N ARG A 33 -16.63 4.38 -2.91
CA ARG A 33 -16.38 5.59 -2.13
C ARG A 33 -17.08 5.51 -0.77
N PRO A 34 -16.55 6.19 0.25
CA PRO A 34 -17.22 6.29 1.54
C PRO A 34 -18.70 6.65 1.39
N ASP A 35 -19.52 6.10 2.29
CA ASP A 35 -20.98 6.25 2.36
C ASP A 35 -21.80 5.57 1.25
N VAL A 36 -21.21 5.07 0.16
CA VAL A 36 -21.96 4.42 -0.92
C VAL A 36 -22.70 3.19 -0.40
N MET A 37 -22.00 2.27 0.28
CA MET A 37 -22.62 1.05 0.81
C MET A 37 -23.66 1.34 1.89
N ARG A 38 -23.50 2.43 2.65
CA ARG A 38 -24.53 2.88 3.61
C ARG A 38 -25.80 3.34 2.91
N ARG A 39 -25.69 4.10 1.81
CA ARG A 39 -26.84 4.53 1.01
C ARG A 39 -27.57 3.36 0.35
N LEU A 40 -26.86 2.27 0.07
CA LEU A 40 -27.42 1.03 -0.46
C LEU A 40 -27.99 0.11 0.63
N GLY A 41 -27.79 0.43 1.91
CA GLY A 41 -28.20 -0.44 3.03
C GLY A 41 -27.42 -1.75 3.10
N LEU A 42 -26.14 -1.72 2.69
CA LEU A 42 -25.21 -2.84 2.67
C LEU A 42 -23.89 -2.49 3.40
N ASP A 43 -23.91 -1.51 4.29
CA ASP A 43 -22.77 -1.19 5.15
C ASP A 43 -22.63 -2.19 6.29
N TYR A 44 -21.49 -2.12 6.99
CA TYR A 44 -21.19 -3.04 8.08
C TYR A 44 -22.26 -3.05 9.17
N ALA A 45 -22.76 -1.90 9.62
CA ALA A 45 -23.73 -1.87 10.72
C ALA A 45 -25.01 -2.62 10.33
N THR A 46 -25.53 -2.35 9.13
CA THR A 46 -26.69 -3.06 8.58
C THR A 46 -26.47 -4.58 8.45
N LEU A 47 -25.33 -4.99 7.89
CA LEU A 47 -25.07 -6.42 7.65
C LEU A 47 -24.68 -7.19 8.92
N ALA A 48 -24.07 -6.53 9.91
CA ALA A 48 -23.69 -7.14 11.18
C ALA A 48 -24.89 -7.45 12.08
N GLU A 49 -26.01 -6.74 11.92
CA GLU A 49 -27.29 -7.11 12.56
C GLU A 49 -27.79 -8.49 12.11
N ILE A 50 -27.55 -8.84 10.84
CA ILE A 50 -27.93 -10.13 10.25
C ILE A 50 -26.87 -11.20 10.54
N ASN A 51 -25.60 -10.84 10.40
CA ASN A 51 -24.47 -11.73 10.64
C ASN A 51 -23.45 -11.07 11.61
N PRO A 52 -23.60 -11.27 12.94
CA PRO A 52 -22.67 -10.72 13.93
C PRO A 52 -21.23 -11.24 13.82
N ARG A 53 -21.01 -12.29 13.02
CA ARG A 53 -19.68 -12.88 12.77
C ARG A 53 -18.99 -12.25 11.56
N LEU A 54 -19.66 -11.36 10.81
CA LEU A 54 -19.16 -10.82 9.55
C LEU A 54 -17.88 -10.01 9.73
N ILE A 55 -16.85 -10.33 8.95
CA ILE A 55 -15.70 -9.44 8.77
C ILE A 55 -15.99 -8.60 7.52
N TYR A 56 -16.02 -7.28 7.67
CA TYR A 56 -16.31 -6.35 6.57
C TYR A 56 -15.10 -5.48 6.31
N CYS A 57 -14.53 -5.57 5.11
CA CYS A 57 -13.33 -4.84 4.72
C CYS A 57 -13.64 -3.84 3.61
N SER A 58 -13.53 -2.57 3.96
CA SER A 58 -13.56 -1.45 3.02
C SER A 58 -12.14 -1.07 2.62
N ILE A 59 -11.85 -0.99 1.34
CA ILE A 59 -10.53 -0.56 0.84
C ILE A 59 -10.72 0.70 0.00
N THR A 60 -10.19 1.81 0.48
CA THR A 60 -10.29 3.12 -0.17
C THR A 60 -8.93 3.80 -0.26
N GLY A 61 -8.80 4.80 -1.13
CA GLY A 61 -7.56 5.55 -1.28
C GLY A 61 -7.12 6.30 -0.02
N TYR A 62 -8.09 6.92 0.66
CA TYR A 62 -7.85 7.87 1.76
C TYR A 62 -8.49 7.46 3.10
N GLY A 63 -9.06 6.26 3.19
CA GLY A 63 -9.83 5.82 4.35
C GLY A 63 -11.26 6.35 4.37
N GLN A 64 -12.02 5.91 5.37
CA GLN A 64 -13.45 6.25 5.52
C GLN A 64 -13.66 7.56 6.29
N THR A 65 -12.59 8.15 6.81
CA THR A 65 -12.63 9.36 7.64
C THR A 65 -11.59 10.41 7.17
N GLY A 66 -11.63 11.61 7.77
CA GLY A 66 -10.70 12.68 7.43
C GLY A 66 -11.14 13.54 6.23
N SER A 67 -10.38 14.59 5.95
CA SER A 67 -10.72 15.61 4.95
C SER A 67 -10.58 15.13 3.50
N TYR A 68 -9.91 14.01 3.28
CA TYR A 68 -9.67 13.43 1.94
C TYR A 68 -10.59 12.25 1.61
N LYS A 69 -11.42 11.78 2.55
CA LYS A 69 -12.28 10.59 2.36
C LYS A 69 -13.13 10.62 1.07
N ASP A 70 -13.61 11.81 0.69
CA ASP A 70 -14.49 11.98 -0.49
C ASP A 70 -13.72 12.33 -1.78
N ARG A 71 -12.39 12.49 -1.72
CA ARG A 71 -11.57 12.86 -2.87
C ARG A 71 -11.38 11.68 -3.82
N ALA A 72 -11.31 11.98 -5.12
CA ALA A 72 -10.86 11.02 -6.11
C ALA A 72 -9.33 10.89 -6.05
N GLY A 73 -8.83 9.70 -6.33
CA GLY A 73 -7.40 9.44 -6.45
C GLY A 73 -7.15 8.12 -7.16
N HIS A 74 -5.90 7.93 -7.53
CA HIS A 74 -5.33 6.68 -8.00
C HIS A 74 -4.02 6.44 -7.26
N ASP A 75 -3.46 5.24 -7.43
CA ASP A 75 -2.20 4.77 -6.86
C ASP A 75 -1.14 5.86 -6.61
N ILE A 76 -0.78 6.60 -7.67
CA ILE A 76 0.26 7.63 -7.62
C ILE A 76 -0.09 8.80 -6.69
N ASN A 77 -1.37 9.15 -6.53
CA ASN A 77 -1.80 10.21 -5.63
C ASN A 77 -1.63 9.78 -4.17
N TYR A 78 -1.89 8.50 -3.87
CA TYR A 78 -1.72 7.93 -2.53
C TYR A 78 -0.23 7.84 -2.19
N LEU A 79 0.61 7.38 -3.13
CA LEU A 79 2.08 7.36 -2.98
C LEU A 79 2.65 8.76 -2.73
N ALA A 80 2.15 9.77 -3.44
CA ALA A 80 2.60 11.14 -3.29
C ALA A 80 2.26 11.70 -1.91
N LEU A 81 1.00 11.52 -1.47
CA LEU A 81 0.56 12.01 -0.15
C LEU A 81 1.15 11.23 1.02
N ALA A 82 1.47 9.95 0.81
CA ALA A 82 2.19 9.13 1.79
C ALA A 82 3.68 9.48 1.91
N GLY A 83 4.21 10.40 1.08
CA GLY A 83 5.58 10.90 1.16
C GLY A 83 6.62 10.09 0.40
N ILE A 84 6.36 8.83 0.04
CA ILE A 84 7.33 7.95 -0.67
C ILE A 84 7.79 8.59 -1.98
N ALA A 85 6.86 9.15 -2.75
CA ALA A 85 7.21 9.78 -4.02
C ALA A 85 8.10 11.03 -3.84
N GLY A 86 8.07 11.68 -2.66
CA GLY A 86 8.81 12.91 -2.42
C GLY A 86 10.33 12.73 -2.41
N TYR A 87 10.83 11.55 -2.07
CA TYR A 87 12.26 11.22 -2.06
C TYR A 87 12.62 10.06 -2.99
N SER A 88 11.67 9.58 -3.79
CA SER A 88 11.91 8.59 -4.83
C SER A 88 12.23 9.29 -6.16
N GLY A 89 13.18 8.76 -6.91
CA GLY A 89 13.52 9.27 -8.25
C GLY A 89 14.82 10.06 -8.29
N ARG A 90 14.90 10.98 -9.25
CA ARG A 90 16.10 11.81 -9.51
C ARG A 90 15.83 13.26 -9.18
N GLN A 91 16.88 14.02 -8.85
CA GLN A 91 16.73 15.45 -8.58
C GLN A 91 16.30 16.25 -9.82
N ASP A 92 16.73 15.82 -11.00
CA ASP A 92 16.45 16.50 -12.27
C ASP A 92 15.10 16.11 -12.88
N SER A 93 14.64 14.87 -12.68
CA SER A 93 13.41 14.34 -13.28
C SER A 93 12.25 14.16 -12.30
N GLY A 94 12.49 14.23 -10.99
CA GLY A 94 11.52 13.92 -9.96
C GLY A 94 11.17 12.42 -9.87
N PRO A 95 10.06 12.06 -9.19
CA PRO A 95 9.64 10.68 -9.01
C PRO A 95 9.22 10.03 -10.33
N PRO A 96 9.73 8.82 -10.63
CA PRO A 96 9.35 8.11 -11.84
C PRO A 96 7.94 7.52 -11.70
N PRO A 97 7.19 7.39 -12.82
CA PRO A 97 6.02 6.52 -12.84
C PRO A 97 6.47 5.06 -12.63
N LEU A 98 5.73 4.32 -11.81
CA LEU A 98 5.99 2.91 -11.56
C LEU A 98 5.16 2.03 -12.50
N GLY A 99 5.75 0.96 -13.01
CA GLY A 99 5.06 -0.03 -13.84
C GLY A 99 4.08 -0.93 -13.08
N ILE A 100 3.97 -0.76 -11.77
CA ILE A 100 3.07 -1.46 -10.86
C ILE A 100 2.37 -0.46 -9.94
N GLN A 101 1.15 -0.78 -9.52
CA GLN A 101 0.38 0.02 -8.58
C GLN A 101 0.78 -0.33 -7.14
N VAL A 102 1.80 0.36 -6.62
CA VAL A 102 2.38 0.04 -5.30
C VAL A 102 1.41 0.34 -4.16
N ALA A 103 0.69 1.46 -4.19
CA ALA A 103 -0.32 1.76 -3.20
C ALA A 103 -1.51 0.80 -3.29
N ASP A 104 -1.98 0.45 -4.48
CA ASP A 104 -3.11 -0.48 -4.63
C ASP A 104 -2.74 -1.89 -4.12
N ILE A 105 -1.52 -2.35 -4.42
CA ILE A 105 -1.07 -3.70 -4.06
C ILE A 105 -0.58 -3.72 -2.61
N ALA A 106 0.50 -2.99 -2.31
CA ALA A 106 1.16 -3.04 -1.02
C ALA A 106 0.37 -2.28 0.03
N GLY A 107 -0.15 -1.10 -0.27
CA GLY A 107 -0.99 -0.30 0.65
C GLY A 107 -2.42 -0.79 0.77
N GLY A 108 -3.02 -1.32 -0.31
CA GLY A 108 -4.40 -1.77 -0.33
C GLY A 108 -4.52 -3.27 -0.07
N SER A 109 -4.33 -4.06 -1.12
CA SER A 109 -4.69 -5.49 -1.11
C SER A 109 -3.93 -6.33 -0.08
N LEU A 110 -2.61 -6.12 0.09
CA LEU A 110 -1.81 -6.89 1.04
C LEU A 110 -2.16 -6.52 2.48
N HIS A 111 -2.34 -5.24 2.79
CA HIS A 111 -2.81 -4.80 4.11
C HIS A 111 -4.23 -5.32 4.39
N ALA A 112 -5.12 -5.32 3.40
CA ALA A 112 -6.45 -5.91 3.55
C ALA A 112 -6.39 -7.41 3.88
N VAL A 113 -5.53 -8.18 3.20
CA VAL A 113 -5.32 -9.61 3.53
C VAL A 113 -4.81 -9.76 4.96
N ILE A 114 -3.81 -8.99 5.37
CA ILE A 114 -3.26 -9.04 6.73
C ILE A 114 -4.35 -8.73 7.76
N ALA A 115 -5.12 -7.66 7.56
CA ALA A 115 -6.17 -7.24 8.47
C ALA A 115 -7.32 -8.25 8.54
N ILE A 116 -7.74 -8.81 7.41
CA ILE A 116 -8.78 -9.86 7.36
C ILE A 116 -8.30 -11.11 8.10
N LEU A 117 -7.05 -11.55 7.88
CA LEU A 117 -6.52 -12.71 8.58
C LEU A 117 -6.39 -12.46 10.09
N ALA A 118 -5.97 -11.26 10.50
CA ALA A 118 -5.95 -10.87 11.91
C ALA A 118 -7.35 -10.88 12.52
N ALA A 119 -8.35 -10.37 11.80
CA ALA A 119 -9.76 -10.40 12.21
C ALA A 119 -10.31 -11.82 12.30
N VAL A 120 -9.91 -12.74 11.42
CA VAL A 120 -10.26 -14.16 11.51
C VAL A 120 -9.67 -14.79 12.79
N VAL A 121 -8.41 -14.48 13.12
CA VAL A 121 -7.78 -14.95 14.35
C VAL A 121 -8.49 -14.40 15.59
N GLU A 122 -8.84 -13.12 15.60
CA GLU A 122 -9.60 -12.51 16.69
C GLU A 122 -10.98 -13.16 16.84
N ARG A 123 -11.72 -13.31 15.73
CA ARG A 123 -13.05 -13.94 15.68
C ARG A 123 -13.04 -15.39 16.17
N SER A 124 -11.91 -16.09 16.05
CA SER A 124 -11.77 -17.47 16.59
C SER A 124 -11.87 -17.53 18.12
N ARG A 125 -11.60 -16.41 18.80
CA ARG A 125 -11.65 -16.27 20.26
C ARG A 125 -12.92 -15.57 20.72
N SER A 126 -13.25 -14.44 20.11
CA SER A 126 -14.42 -13.62 20.49
C SER A 126 -15.73 -14.19 19.97
N GLY A 127 -15.69 -14.91 18.85
CA GLY A 127 -16.86 -15.35 18.13
C GLY A 127 -17.56 -14.24 17.33
N ILE A 128 -17.04 -13.00 17.31
CA ILE A 128 -17.67 -11.82 16.72
C ILE A 128 -16.82 -11.30 15.55
N GLY A 129 -17.48 -10.73 14.54
CA GLY A 129 -16.82 -10.09 13.41
C GLY A 129 -16.34 -8.66 13.74
N GLN A 130 -15.82 -7.96 12.73
CA GLN A 130 -15.40 -6.57 12.87
C GLN A 130 -15.36 -5.84 11.53
N TYR A 131 -15.41 -4.52 11.60
CA TYR A 131 -15.20 -3.64 10.46
C TYR A 131 -13.71 -3.31 10.31
N ILE A 132 -13.22 -3.36 9.09
CA ILE A 132 -11.85 -3.03 8.70
C ILE A 132 -11.90 -1.89 7.70
N ASP A 133 -11.31 -0.75 8.06
CA ASP A 133 -11.09 0.40 7.19
C ASP A 133 -9.63 0.40 6.71
N ILE A 134 -9.41 0.11 5.43
CA ILE A 134 -8.10 0.20 4.78
C ILE A 134 -8.04 1.52 4.01
N SER A 135 -7.12 2.38 4.43
CA SER A 135 -6.64 3.55 3.69
C SER A 135 -5.34 3.19 2.98
N MET A 136 -5.35 3.13 1.64
CA MET A 136 -4.13 2.87 0.87
C MET A 136 -3.04 3.90 1.20
N THR A 137 -3.41 5.16 1.41
CA THR A 137 -2.47 6.23 1.77
C THR A 137 -1.83 5.97 3.14
N ASP A 138 -2.60 5.60 4.16
CA ASP A 138 -2.06 5.35 5.51
C ASP A 138 -1.16 4.11 5.53
N CYS A 139 -1.61 3.06 4.85
CA CYS A 139 -0.86 1.82 4.73
C CYS A 139 0.47 2.02 3.98
N VAL A 140 0.48 2.78 2.88
CA VAL A 140 1.74 3.18 2.22
C VAL A 140 2.59 4.06 3.13
N ALA A 141 1.99 4.99 3.88
CA ALA A 141 2.74 5.85 4.79
C ALA A 141 3.55 5.02 5.80
N SER A 142 3.00 3.90 6.29
CA SER A 142 3.70 2.96 7.18
C SER A 142 4.99 2.36 6.56
N LEU A 143 5.05 2.25 5.23
CA LEU A 143 6.21 1.72 4.50
C LEU A 143 7.40 2.70 4.50
N ASN A 144 7.21 3.97 4.91
CA ASN A 144 8.28 4.95 5.10
C ASN A 144 9.12 4.73 6.37
N SER A 145 8.94 3.62 7.10
CA SER A 145 9.48 3.44 8.46
C SER A 145 10.91 3.97 8.68
N MET A 146 11.86 3.69 7.79
CA MET A 146 13.23 4.22 7.89
C MET A 146 13.31 5.74 7.65
N ALA A 147 12.76 6.22 6.54
CA ALA A 147 12.77 7.63 6.15
C ALA A 147 12.02 8.50 7.18
N ALA A 148 10.85 8.05 7.63
CA ALA A 148 10.07 8.70 8.67
C ALA A 148 10.84 8.77 10.00
N SER A 149 11.54 7.69 10.38
CA SER A 149 12.36 7.69 11.60
C SER A 149 13.53 8.68 11.50
N ALA A 150 14.22 8.73 10.36
CA ALA A 150 15.31 9.67 10.14
C ALA A 150 14.83 11.13 10.22
N THR A 151 13.69 11.45 9.61
CA THR A 151 13.11 12.79 9.69
C THR A 151 12.66 13.13 11.11
N LEU A 152 11.88 12.27 11.76
CA LEU A 152 11.25 12.58 13.05
C LEU A 152 12.24 12.58 14.22
N ALA A 153 13.18 11.62 14.24
CA ALA A 153 14.11 11.45 15.35
C ALA A 153 15.41 12.24 15.16
N ALA A 154 15.87 12.40 13.91
CA ALA A 154 17.18 13.00 13.61
C ALA A 154 17.08 14.30 12.79
N GLN A 155 15.88 14.77 12.43
CA GLN A 155 15.67 15.97 11.63
C GLN A 155 16.39 15.93 10.27
N VAL A 156 16.58 14.71 9.73
CA VAL A 156 17.21 14.51 8.41
C VAL A 156 16.14 14.63 7.34
N GLU A 157 16.24 15.68 6.53
CA GLU A 157 15.36 15.87 5.38
C GLU A 157 15.55 14.76 4.35
N GLN A 158 14.45 14.27 3.79
CA GLN A 158 14.46 13.22 2.77
C GLN A 158 14.31 13.85 1.41
N ALA A 159 15.20 13.51 0.48
CA ALA A 159 15.17 14.02 -0.87
C ALA A 159 15.72 12.97 -1.87
N PRO A 160 15.36 13.09 -3.15
CA PRO A 160 15.92 12.24 -4.20
C PRO A 160 17.45 12.31 -4.21
N GLU A 161 18.10 11.15 -4.38
CA GLU A 161 19.56 11.05 -4.52
C GLU A 161 20.36 11.66 -3.35
N GLN A 162 19.84 11.59 -2.13
CA GLN A 162 20.56 12.01 -0.93
C GLN A 162 20.75 10.89 0.11
N GLY A 163 19.92 9.85 0.04
CA GLY A 163 19.96 8.71 0.94
C GLY A 163 20.81 7.55 0.41
N MET A 164 21.14 6.64 1.31
CA MET A 164 21.93 5.44 1.00
C MET A 164 21.26 4.51 -0.01
N LEU A 165 19.93 4.50 -0.08
CA LEU A 165 19.14 3.52 -0.84
C LEU A 165 18.35 4.13 -2.02
N ASN A 166 18.58 5.41 -2.33
CA ASN A 166 17.85 6.12 -3.38
C ASN A 166 18.77 6.89 -4.34
N GLY A 167 20.01 6.42 -4.54
CA GLY A 167 20.97 7.00 -5.49
C GLY A 167 21.86 8.11 -4.92
N GLY A 168 21.86 8.36 -3.60
CA GLY A 168 22.79 9.31 -2.98
C GLY A 168 24.23 8.80 -2.87
N ILE A 169 24.43 7.49 -3.06
CA ILE A 169 25.74 6.83 -3.14
C ILE A 169 25.76 5.87 -4.35
N PHE A 170 26.76 5.00 -4.43
CA PHE A 170 26.90 4.02 -5.53
C PHE A 170 25.81 2.92 -5.56
N TYR A 171 24.89 2.90 -4.59
CA TYR A 171 23.71 2.03 -4.60
C TYR A 171 22.72 2.58 -5.64
N ASP A 172 22.85 2.11 -6.87
CA ASP A 172 22.09 2.65 -8.00
C ASP A 172 22.13 1.78 -9.26
N TYR A 173 21.44 2.22 -10.31
CA TYR A 173 21.47 1.68 -11.66
C TYR A 173 22.41 2.48 -12.57
N TYR A 174 23.32 1.79 -13.24
CA TYR A 174 24.31 2.38 -14.15
C TYR A 174 24.11 1.88 -15.56
N MET A 175 24.09 2.80 -16.53
CA MET A 175 23.92 2.44 -17.94
C MET A 175 25.20 1.77 -18.49
N THR A 176 25.03 0.65 -19.18
CA THR A 176 26.10 -0.12 -19.83
C THR A 176 26.24 0.26 -21.31
N GLN A 177 27.34 -0.14 -21.96
CA GLN A 177 27.64 0.24 -23.36
C GLN A 177 26.58 -0.23 -24.38
N ASP A 178 25.83 -1.27 -24.04
CA ASP A 178 24.73 -1.80 -24.86
C ASP A 178 23.37 -1.09 -24.60
N GLY A 179 23.38 0.01 -23.83
CA GLY A 179 22.19 0.81 -23.54
C GLY A 179 21.23 0.18 -22.53
N ARG A 180 21.66 -0.85 -21.79
CA ARG A 180 20.92 -1.45 -20.68
C ARG A 180 21.42 -0.89 -19.35
N TYR A 181 20.85 -1.35 -18.23
CA TYR A 181 21.24 -0.92 -16.89
C TYR A 181 21.75 -2.10 -16.06
N LEU A 182 22.85 -1.86 -15.33
CA LEU A 182 23.37 -2.72 -14.28
C LEU A 182 22.99 -2.14 -12.91
N SER A 183 22.39 -2.96 -12.05
CA SER A 183 22.12 -2.58 -10.65
C SER A 183 23.34 -2.85 -9.77
N ILE A 184 23.77 -1.86 -8.98
CA ILE A 184 24.82 -1.99 -7.98
C ILE A 184 24.21 -1.85 -6.58
N GLY A 185 24.51 -2.81 -5.70
CA GLY A 185 24.01 -2.85 -4.32
C GLY A 185 25.02 -3.35 -3.29
N SER A 186 26.32 -3.25 -3.57
CA SER A 186 27.41 -3.82 -2.77
C SER A 186 27.74 -2.95 -1.54
N LEU A 187 26.80 -2.80 -0.61
CA LEU A 187 26.91 -1.89 0.55
C LEU A 187 27.92 -2.38 1.59
N GLU A 188 28.00 -3.69 1.84
CA GLU A 188 28.84 -4.23 2.89
C GLU A 188 30.34 -4.16 2.50
N PRO A 189 31.26 -3.87 3.44
CA PRO A 189 32.66 -3.59 3.15
C PRO A 189 33.36 -4.63 2.26
N GLN A 190 33.10 -5.91 2.47
CA GLN A 190 33.67 -6.99 1.67
C GLN A 190 33.15 -7.02 0.24
N PHE A 191 31.87 -6.70 0.03
CA PHE A 191 31.28 -6.64 -1.31
C PHE A 191 31.71 -5.37 -2.04
N MET A 192 31.82 -4.27 -1.32
CA MET A 192 32.37 -3.01 -1.82
C MET A 192 33.83 -3.17 -2.26
N ALA A 193 34.65 -3.87 -1.48
CA ALA A 193 36.02 -4.22 -1.86
C ALA A 193 36.07 -5.10 -3.13
N GLY A 194 35.18 -6.09 -3.22
CA GLY A 194 35.04 -6.90 -4.43
C GLY A 194 34.66 -6.08 -5.65
N LEU A 195 33.69 -5.17 -5.53
CA LEU A 195 33.27 -4.27 -6.59
C LEU A 195 34.40 -3.31 -7.01
N SER A 196 35.08 -2.71 -6.03
CA SER A 196 36.24 -1.85 -6.25
C SER A 196 37.33 -2.56 -7.03
N ALA A 197 37.63 -3.81 -6.71
CA ALA A 197 38.63 -4.60 -7.42
C ALA A 197 38.16 -4.98 -8.84
N ALA A 198 36.89 -5.36 -8.99
CA ALA A 198 36.33 -5.76 -10.29
C ALA A 198 36.25 -4.60 -11.30
N LEU A 199 36.02 -3.38 -10.82
CA LEU A 199 35.90 -2.18 -11.66
C LEU A 199 37.19 -1.35 -11.74
N ASP A 200 38.23 -1.72 -11.00
CA ASP A 200 39.45 -0.91 -10.82
C ASP A 200 39.15 0.53 -10.36
N LEU A 201 38.23 0.65 -9.39
CA LEU A 201 37.71 1.92 -8.87
C LEU A 201 37.92 2.04 -7.34
N PRO A 202 39.15 2.38 -6.88
CA PRO A 202 39.45 2.48 -5.44
C PRO A 202 38.66 3.57 -4.70
N VAL A 203 38.10 4.53 -5.43
CA VAL A 203 37.23 5.59 -4.86
C VAL A 203 35.99 5.02 -4.17
N LEU A 204 35.54 3.82 -4.54
CA LEU A 204 34.39 3.17 -3.91
C LEU A 204 34.63 2.92 -2.41
N LEU A 205 35.86 2.59 -2.01
CA LEU A 205 36.22 2.37 -0.60
C LEU A 205 36.30 3.64 0.24
N GLN A 206 36.29 4.81 -0.39
CA GLN A 206 36.33 6.11 0.28
C GLN A 206 34.94 6.75 0.44
N LYS A 207 33.96 6.27 -0.33
CA LYS A 207 32.61 6.85 -0.44
C LYS A 207 31.49 5.96 0.13
N GLY A 208 31.83 4.77 0.61
CA GLY A 208 30.90 3.85 1.27
C GLY A 208 31.05 3.82 2.78
#